data_AF-A0A368Y3K4-F1
#
_entry.id   AF-A0A368Y3K4-F1
#
_cell.length_a   1.000
_cell.length_b   1.000
_cell.length_c   1.000
_cell.angle_alpha   90.00
_cell.angle_beta   90.00
_cell.angle_gamma   90.00
#
_symmetry.space_group_name_H-M   'P 1'
#
loop_
_entity.id
_entity.type
_entity.pdbx_description
1 polymer ?
#
loop_
_entity_poly.entity_id
_entity_poly.type
_entity_poly.pdbx_seq_one_letter_code
_entity_poly.pdbx_strand_id
1 'polypeptide(L)'
;MVEAVKKAREYNEAKLWQIAFFALNNTATNLYMFAIGFVSYYATGIAGLSVVVISTILTAMRVFDSVTDPIIGFIIDKTESKFGKFRPIMVVGNIILATTILIMYNVTHHLPDSMQFFFFIFIYAIYIIGYTMQTACTRGAQTVLTNHPKQRPIFSIFDATYNTGIFVGGQIFVASYLVEKHGGFDNLALFQELNLYAVILSGIFTILAVIAIASKDRKEFFGLADQNMKVKFKDYWPILKNNRPMQMLVVAASTDKLAMTLTRQPAVVVMVFGIMFADYSMSGTVSLITVAPILLFTFYGVNKARKIGLKRAFVFGTWLSLASFAVLAVFLLMIDTTTISLTSIGINTIIFLILYSIGMGFSSLTGNIVIPMIADVSDYETYKTGRYVPGMMGTIFSFVDKMVSSLAPAIVGFLLAMIGFRNEFPQIDDPLTTPLLFMTILMMFGIPIIAWILSLIAMKFYQLDDKKMEEVQDKIALVKEKVFEGEMVESAPRKLEKDK
;
A
#
# COMPACT_ATOMS: atom_id res chain seq x y z
N MET A 1 33.97 22.78 16.56
CA MET A 1 32.65 22.12 16.64
C MET A 1 32.35 21.24 15.42
N VAL A 2 32.46 21.74 14.18
CA VAL A 2 32.20 20.97 12.94
C VAL A 2 33.11 19.73 12.79
N GLU A 3 34.38 19.84 13.19
CA GLU A 3 35.33 18.71 13.20
C GLU A 3 35.05 17.69 14.31
N ALA A 4 34.57 18.14 15.47
CA ALA A 4 34.11 17.28 16.55
C ALA A 4 32.81 16.55 16.19
N VAL A 5 31.90 17.21 15.45
CA VAL A 5 30.68 16.60 14.89
C VAL A 5 31.01 15.60 13.77
N LYS A 6 32.05 15.86 12.95
CA LYS A 6 32.56 14.88 11.97
C LYS A 6 33.20 13.67 12.65
N LYS A 7 33.96 13.86 13.75
CA LYS A 7 34.56 12.77 14.54
C LYS A 7 33.53 11.94 15.31
N ALA A 8 32.37 12.50 15.66
CA ALA A 8 31.31 11.81 16.39
C ALA A 8 30.30 11.05 15.50
N ARG A 9 30.39 11.14 14.17
CA ARG A 9 29.57 10.34 13.26
C ARG A 9 30.22 8.99 13.00
N GLU A 10 30.14 8.08 13.97
CA GLU A 10 30.34 6.66 13.67
C GLU A 10 29.17 6.18 12.82
N TYR A 11 29.43 6.01 11.52
CA TYR A 11 28.44 5.40 10.64
C TYR A 11 28.45 3.88 10.89
N ASN A 12 27.33 3.37 11.39
CA ASN A 12 27.00 1.97 11.37
C ASN A 12 26.67 1.58 9.92
N GLU A 13 27.65 0.96 9.25
CA GLU A 13 27.47 0.41 7.91
C GLU A 13 27.12 -1.07 7.96
N ALA A 14 26.18 -1.48 7.11
CA ALA A 14 25.83 -2.87 6.88
C ALA A 14 26.52 -3.40 5.62
N LYS A 15 26.86 -4.69 5.60
CA LYS A 15 27.31 -5.37 4.38
C LYS A 15 26.13 -5.47 3.40
N LEU A 16 26.41 -5.45 2.10
CA LEU A 16 25.38 -5.50 1.06
C LEU A 16 24.43 -6.70 1.23
N TRP A 17 24.95 -7.89 1.54
CA TRP A 17 24.15 -9.09 1.77
C TRP A 17 23.21 -8.95 2.98
N GLN A 18 23.60 -8.20 4.02
CA GLN A 18 22.73 -7.95 5.18
C GLN A 18 21.55 -7.06 4.78
N ILE A 19 21.79 -6.06 3.93
CA ILE A 19 20.74 -5.18 3.39
C ILE A 19 19.79 -5.99 2.50
N ALA A 20 20.35 -6.79 1.58
CA ALA A 20 19.57 -7.64 0.68
C ALA A 20 18.71 -8.65 1.45
N PHE A 21 19.30 -9.42 2.38
CA PHE A 21 18.57 -10.43 3.14
C PHE A 21 17.61 -9.83 4.16
N PHE A 22 17.90 -8.66 4.72
CA PHE A 22 16.95 -7.99 5.62
C PHE A 22 15.71 -7.48 4.86
N ALA A 23 15.86 -7.02 3.61
CA ALA A 23 14.72 -6.65 2.75
C ALA A 23 13.76 -7.83 2.49
N LEU A 24 14.24 -9.08 2.62
CA LEU A 24 13.38 -10.25 2.53
C LEU A 24 12.34 -10.33 3.66
N ASN A 25 12.48 -9.61 4.79
CA ASN A 25 11.42 -9.64 5.80
C ASN A 25 10.13 -8.95 5.35
N ASN A 26 10.25 -7.82 4.64
CA ASN A 26 9.08 -7.16 4.05
C ASN A 26 8.44 -8.05 2.98
N THR A 27 9.30 -8.70 2.18
CA THR A 27 8.94 -9.67 1.15
C THR A 27 8.17 -10.85 1.74
N ALA A 28 8.63 -11.41 2.87
CA ALA A 28 7.96 -12.46 3.65
C ALA A 28 6.55 -12.02 4.11
N THR A 29 6.42 -10.77 4.54
CA THR A 29 5.15 -10.18 4.97
C THR A 29 4.18 -10.01 3.79
N ASN A 30 4.69 -9.57 2.65
CA ASN A 30 3.90 -9.36 1.44
C ASN A 30 3.49 -10.67 0.75
N LEU A 31 4.19 -11.79 0.97
CA LEU A 31 3.71 -13.12 0.57
C LEU A 31 2.39 -13.47 1.27
N TYR A 32 2.30 -13.24 2.58
CA TYR A 32 1.04 -13.44 3.30
C TYR A 32 -0.02 -12.43 2.85
N MET A 33 0.36 -11.17 2.62
CA MET A 33 -0.57 -10.16 2.09
C MET A 33 -1.14 -10.55 0.72
N PHE A 34 -0.32 -11.17 -0.13
CA PHE A 34 -0.74 -11.69 -1.42
C PHE A 34 -1.70 -12.87 -1.25
N ALA A 35 -1.33 -13.87 -0.45
CA ALA A 35 -2.15 -15.07 -0.21
C ALA A 35 -3.51 -14.73 0.42
N ILE A 36 -3.53 -13.90 1.48
CA ILE A 36 -4.76 -13.45 2.15
C ILE A 36 -5.62 -12.57 1.23
N GLY A 37 -5.09 -12.02 0.14
CA GLY A 37 -5.87 -11.28 -0.85
C GLY A 37 -7.03 -12.12 -1.43
N PHE A 38 -6.82 -13.44 -1.51
CA PHE A 38 -7.80 -14.41 -2.00
C PHE A 38 -8.71 -14.97 -0.91
N VAL A 39 -8.61 -14.51 0.35
CA VAL A 39 -9.44 -15.00 1.46
C VAL A 39 -10.94 -14.76 1.22
N SER A 40 -11.26 -13.73 0.44
CA SER A 40 -12.63 -13.42 0.04
C SER A 40 -13.29 -14.59 -0.71
N TYR A 41 -12.58 -15.20 -1.66
CA TYR A 41 -13.07 -16.37 -2.40
C TYR A 41 -13.21 -17.61 -1.51
N TYR A 42 -12.21 -17.87 -0.66
CA TYR A 42 -12.29 -18.97 0.31
C TYR A 42 -13.50 -18.82 1.23
N ALA A 43 -13.69 -17.63 1.79
CA ALA A 43 -14.73 -17.36 2.76
C ALA A 43 -16.13 -17.53 2.16
N THR A 44 -16.35 -17.14 0.92
CA THR A 44 -17.66 -17.25 0.29
C THR A 44 -17.91 -18.61 -0.34
N GLY A 45 -16.96 -19.14 -1.12
CA GLY A 45 -17.16 -20.39 -1.87
C GLY A 45 -17.02 -21.66 -1.04
N ILE A 46 -16.11 -21.67 -0.06
CA ILE A 46 -15.85 -22.89 0.74
C ILE A 46 -16.40 -22.73 2.16
N ALA A 47 -16.18 -21.56 2.75
CA ALA A 47 -16.63 -21.29 4.11
C ALA A 47 -18.11 -20.85 4.17
N GLY A 48 -18.78 -20.58 3.06
CA GLY A 48 -20.22 -20.26 3.05
C GLY A 48 -20.60 -18.94 3.75
N LEU A 49 -19.64 -18.04 4.00
CA LEU A 49 -19.91 -16.70 4.50
C LEU A 49 -20.39 -15.81 3.35
N SER A 50 -21.52 -15.10 3.51
CA SER A 50 -22.01 -14.21 2.45
C SER A 50 -21.02 -13.12 2.03
N VAL A 51 -21.09 -12.68 0.77
CA VAL A 51 -20.23 -11.67 0.14
C VAL A 51 -20.19 -10.37 0.93
N VAL A 52 -21.35 -9.85 1.35
CA VAL A 52 -21.43 -8.59 2.10
C VAL A 52 -20.77 -8.71 3.48
N VAL A 53 -20.96 -9.86 4.14
CA VAL A 53 -20.38 -10.11 5.47
C VAL A 53 -18.86 -10.17 5.37
N ILE A 54 -18.30 -10.99 4.47
CA ILE A 54 -16.85 -11.10 4.35
C ILE A 54 -16.23 -9.75 3.95
N SER A 55 -16.81 -9.03 2.99
CA SER A 55 -16.29 -7.73 2.56
C SER A 55 -16.28 -6.71 3.70
N THR A 56 -17.30 -6.74 4.56
CA THR A 56 -17.35 -5.89 5.77
C THR A 56 -16.28 -6.30 6.78
N ILE A 57 -16.06 -7.60 6.99
CA ILE A 57 -15.00 -8.11 7.87
C ILE A 57 -13.62 -7.66 7.35
N LEU A 58 -13.34 -7.81 6.06
CA LEU A 58 -12.05 -7.42 5.46
C LEU A 58 -11.75 -5.93 5.64
N THR A 59 -12.75 -5.08 5.47
CA THR A 59 -12.64 -3.64 5.75
C THR A 59 -12.41 -3.38 7.25
N ALA A 60 -13.20 -3.99 8.14
CA ALA A 60 -13.05 -3.83 9.59
C ALA A 60 -11.67 -4.29 10.09
N MET A 61 -11.16 -5.41 9.55
CA MET A 61 -9.85 -5.97 9.86
C MET A 61 -8.72 -5.02 9.43
N ARG A 62 -8.81 -4.36 8.27
CA ARG A 62 -7.85 -3.32 7.89
C ARG A 62 -7.89 -2.08 8.77
N VAL A 63 -9.06 -1.68 9.26
CA VAL A 63 -9.17 -0.61 10.25
C VAL A 63 -8.53 -1.04 11.57
N PHE A 64 -8.74 -2.29 12.00
CA PHE A 64 -8.10 -2.86 13.18
C PHE A 64 -6.57 -2.85 13.09
N ASP A 65 -5.98 -3.16 11.92
CA ASP A 65 -4.52 -3.05 11.68
C ASP A 65 -3.97 -1.63 11.96
N SER A 66 -4.75 -0.60 11.65
CA SER A 66 -4.35 0.79 11.92
C SER A 66 -4.28 1.10 13.43
N VAL A 67 -4.98 0.34 14.26
CA VAL A 67 -4.98 0.46 15.73
C VAL A 67 -3.90 -0.42 16.37
N THR A 68 -3.58 -1.58 15.79
CA THR A 68 -2.53 -2.47 16.31
C THR A 68 -1.13 -1.92 16.05
N ASP A 69 -0.92 -1.13 14.98
CA ASP A 69 0.37 -0.51 14.61
C ASP A 69 1.08 0.18 15.80
N PRO A 70 0.45 1.15 16.52
CA PRO A 70 1.10 1.80 17.67
C PRO A 70 1.33 0.86 18.86
N ILE A 71 0.44 -0.10 19.08
CA ILE A 71 0.52 -1.04 20.22
C ILE A 71 1.74 -1.94 20.06
N ILE A 72 1.91 -2.52 18.87
CA ILE A 72 3.06 -3.37 18.56
C ILE A 72 4.36 -2.56 18.53
N GLY A 73 4.34 -1.33 18.00
CA GLY A 73 5.48 -0.42 18.07
C GLY A 73 5.97 -0.21 19.51
N PHE A 74 5.04 0.01 20.44
CA PHE A 74 5.36 0.12 21.87
C PHE A 74 5.90 -1.17 22.48
N ILE A 75 5.39 -2.34 22.07
CA ILE A 75 5.92 -3.64 22.49
C ILE A 75 7.36 -3.81 22.01
N ILE A 76 7.64 -3.50 20.74
CA ILE A 76 9.00 -3.53 20.18
C ILE A 76 9.90 -2.60 21.00
N ASP A 77 9.45 -1.39 21.30
CA ASP A 77 10.26 -0.42 22.03
C ASP A 77 10.64 -0.86 23.44
N LYS A 78 9.76 -1.57 24.14
CA LYS A 78 9.99 -2.13 25.47
C LYS A 78 10.68 -3.48 25.49
N THR A 79 10.83 -4.13 24.33
CA THR A 79 11.42 -5.47 24.28
C THR A 79 12.93 -5.41 24.44
N GLU A 80 13.42 -5.93 25.58
CA GLU A 80 14.83 -6.21 25.80
C GLU A 80 15.03 -7.71 25.91
N SER A 81 15.63 -8.34 24.89
CA SER A 81 15.93 -9.77 24.91
C SER A 81 17.42 -10.05 24.69
N LYS A 82 17.89 -11.24 25.11
CA LYS A 82 19.25 -11.72 24.84
C LYS A 82 19.52 -11.87 23.33
N PHE A 83 18.47 -12.04 22.53
CA PHE A 83 18.51 -12.14 21.08
C PHE A 83 18.25 -10.79 20.41
N GLY A 84 18.39 -9.66 21.10
CA GLY A 84 18.09 -8.34 20.54
C GLY A 84 16.62 -7.95 20.60
N LYS A 85 16.28 -6.78 20.08
CA LYS A 85 14.94 -6.20 20.18
C LYS A 85 14.01 -6.71 19.08
N PHE A 86 14.52 -6.85 17.85
CA PHE A 86 13.70 -7.10 16.67
C PHE A 86 13.58 -8.58 16.32
N ARG A 87 14.64 -9.38 16.50
CA ARG A 87 14.66 -10.79 16.08
C ARG A 87 13.55 -11.65 16.71
N PRO A 88 13.30 -11.63 18.03
CA PRO A 88 12.24 -12.46 18.62
C PRO A 88 10.86 -12.11 18.08
N ILE A 89 10.56 -10.81 17.96
CA ILE A 89 9.25 -10.32 17.50
C ILE A 89 9.04 -10.68 16.03
N MET A 90 10.08 -10.58 15.21
CA MET A 90 10.03 -10.96 13.80
C MET A 90 9.74 -12.45 13.62
N VAL A 91 10.39 -13.32 14.41
CA VAL A 91 10.13 -14.77 14.38
C VAL A 91 8.73 -15.09 14.90
N VAL A 92 8.32 -14.51 16.04
CA VAL A 92 6.98 -14.73 16.61
C VAL A 92 5.89 -14.24 15.66
N GLY A 93 6.06 -13.07 15.04
CA GLY A 93 5.13 -12.53 14.05
C GLY A 93 4.96 -13.48 12.86
N ASN A 94 6.07 -14.02 12.33
CA ASN A 94 6.01 -15.00 11.25
C ASN A 94 5.33 -16.32 11.65
N ILE A 95 5.60 -16.83 12.87
CA ILE A 95 4.95 -18.03 13.39
C ILE A 95 3.44 -17.81 13.54
N ILE A 96 3.03 -16.64 14.05
CA ILE A 96 1.61 -16.27 14.14
C ILE A 96 0.98 -16.27 12.76
N LEU A 97 1.59 -15.63 11.77
CA LEU A 97 1.07 -15.61 10.39
C LEU A 97 0.96 -17.02 9.80
N ALA A 98 2.02 -17.83 9.93
CA ALA A 98 2.04 -19.20 9.43
C ALA A 98 0.94 -20.06 10.05
N THR A 99 0.79 -19.99 11.37
CA THR A 99 -0.18 -20.81 12.10
C THR A 99 -1.60 -20.34 11.82
N THR A 100 -1.85 -19.03 11.85
CA THR A 100 -3.19 -18.47 11.65
C THR A 100 -3.70 -18.66 10.22
N ILE A 101 -2.86 -18.51 9.18
CA ILE A 101 -3.31 -18.73 7.80
C ILE A 101 -3.65 -20.21 7.54
N LEU A 102 -2.86 -21.13 8.09
CA LEU A 102 -3.13 -22.56 7.98
C LEU A 102 -4.40 -22.96 8.73
N ILE A 103 -4.59 -22.45 9.95
CA ILE A 103 -5.82 -22.68 10.72
C ILE A 103 -7.03 -22.07 9.99
N MET A 104 -6.91 -20.84 9.51
CA MET A 104 -8.00 -20.12 8.86
C MET A 104 -8.53 -20.86 7.65
N TYR A 105 -7.67 -21.38 6.78
CA TYR A 105 -8.10 -22.07 5.57
C TYR A 105 -8.48 -23.54 5.79
N ASN A 106 -7.87 -24.24 6.75
CA ASN A 106 -8.13 -25.67 6.98
C ASN A 106 -9.18 -25.98 8.04
N VAL A 107 -9.46 -25.08 8.99
CA VAL A 107 -10.34 -25.37 10.13
C VAL A 107 -11.71 -24.70 9.99
N THR A 108 -11.76 -23.49 9.44
CA THR A 108 -12.97 -22.65 9.47
C THR A 108 -14.20 -23.34 8.88
N HIS A 109 -14.06 -24.01 7.74
CA HIS A 109 -15.16 -24.70 7.03
C HIS A 109 -15.61 -26.04 7.66
N HIS A 110 -14.90 -26.54 8.68
CA HIS A 110 -15.32 -27.72 9.44
C HIS A 110 -16.13 -27.37 10.70
N LEU A 111 -16.22 -26.08 11.04
CA LEU A 111 -16.98 -25.62 12.20
C LEU A 111 -18.46 -25.46 11.84
N PRO A 112 -19.38 -25.59 12.82
CA PRO A 112 -20.78 -25.25 12.61
C PRO A 112 -20.96 -23.79 12.18
N ASP A 113 -21.91 -23.51 11.28
CA ASP A 113 -22.19 -22.19 10.71
C ASP A 113 -22.25 -21.06 11.75
N SER A 114 -22.87 -21.34 12.91
CA SER A 114 -23.02 -20.37 14.00
C SER A 114 -21.70 -19.96 14.66
N MET A 115 -20.70 -20.84 14.63
CA MET A 115 -19.37 -20.61 15.22
C MET A 115 -18.37 -20.10 14.18
N GLN A 116 -18.55 -20.48 12.92
CA GLN A 116 -17.66 -20.18 11.84
C GLN A 116 -17.39 -18.67 11.66
N PHE A 117 -18.45 -17.85 11.73
CA PHE A 117 -18.34 -16.40 11.65
C PHE A 117 -17.43 -15.81 12.76
N PHE A 118 -17.68 -16.18 14.01
CA PHE A 118 -16.91 -15.67 15.15
C PHE A 118 -15.47 -16.21 15.14
N PHE A 119 -15.29 -17.47 14.78
CA PHE A 119 -13.98 -18.09 14.65
C PHE A 119 -13.14 -17.40 13.56
N PHE A 120 -13.73 -17.14 12.39
CA PHE A 120 -13.05 -16.45 11.29
C PHE A 120 -12.59 -15.05 11.69
N ILE A 121 -13.45 -14.25 12.34
CA ILE A 121 -13.07 -12.92 12.85
C ILE A 121 -11.94 -13.03 13.87
N PHE A 122 -12.03 -13.98 14.81
CA PHE A 122 -11.03 -14.16 15.85
C PHE A 122 -9.66 -14.54 15.28
N ILE A 123 -9.61 -15.53 14.39
CA ILE A 123 -8.35 -15.98 13.79
C ILE A 123 -7.75 -14.91 12.86
N TYR A 124 -8.60 -14.14 12.15
CA TYR A 124 -8.15 -12.99 11.35
C TYR A 124 -7.56 -11.89 12.25
N ALA A 125 -8.20 -11.56 13.37
CA ALA A 125 -7.65 -10.57 14.29
C ALA A 125 -6.25 -10.96 14.78
N ILE A 126 -6.01 -12.25 15.08
CA ILE A 126 -4.69 -12.76 15.44
C ILE A 126 -3.71 -12.69 14.25
N TYR A 127 -4.16 -13.01 13.04
CA TYR A 127 -3.37 -12.87 11.82
C TYR A 127 -2.86 -11.43 11.65
N ILE A 128 -3.73 -10.42 11.88
CA ILE A 128 -3.34 -9.01 11.81
C ILE A 128 -2.26 -8.66 12.83
N ILE A 129 -2.35 -9.17 14.05
CA ILE A 129 -1.30 -8.95 15.06
C ILE A 129 0.05 -9.46 14.54
N GLY A 130 0.10 -10.66 13.96
CA GLY A 130 1.31 -11.21 13.34
C GLY A 130 1.82 -10.36 12.17
N TYR A 131 0.91 -9.86 11.33
CA TYR A 131 1.21 -8.96 10.21
C TYR A 131 1.82 -7.65 10.70
N THR A 132 1.21 -7.03 11.71
CA THR A 132 1.70 -5.79 12.32
C THR A 132 3.09 -5.99 12.96
N MET A 133 3.32 -7.12 13.65
CA MET A 133 4.65 -7.46 14.21
C MET A 133 5.74 -7.47 13.13
N GLN A 134 5.48 -8.17 12.02
CA GLN A 134 6.43 -8.24 10.90
C GLN A 134 6.69 -6.87 10.25
N THR A 135 5.63 -6.10 9.93
CA THR A 135 5.78 -4.79 9.29
C THR A 135 6.45 -3.76 10.21
N ALA A 136 6.14 -3.76 11.50
CA ALA A 136 6.75 -2.88 12.48
C ALA A 136 8.23 -3.22 12.69
N CYS A 137 8.58 -4.51 12.74
CA CYS A 137 9.97 -4.96 12.77
C CYS A 137 10.74 -4.48 11.54
N THR A 138 10.22 -4.71 10.33
CA THR A 138 10.86 -4.26 9.08
C THR A 138 11.13 -2.76 9.09
N ARG A 139 10.15 -1.93 9.47
CA ARG A 139 10.28 -0.46 9.49
C ARG A 139 11.28 0.00 10.55
N GLY A 140 11.19 -0.52 11.77
CA GLY A 140 12.05 -0.11 12.89
C GLY A 140 13.50 -0.55 12.72
N ALA A 141 13.73 -1.80 12.33
CA ALA A 141 15.08 -2.36 12.26
C ALA A 141 15.93 -1.83 11.08
N GLN A 142 15.34 -1.17 10.07
CA GLN A 142 16.12 -0.48 9.03
C GLN A 142 17.10 0.54 9.62
N THR A 143 16.67 1.24 10.67
CA THR A 143 17.50 2.26 11.36
C THR A 143 18.67 1.65 12.14
N VAL A 144 18.47 0.43 12.64
CA VAL A 144 19.47 -0.36 13.37
C VAL A 144 20.44 -1.05 12.41
N LEU A 145 19.97 -1.41 11.21
CA LEU A 145 20.79 -2.04 10.20
C LEU A 145 21.87 -1.09 9.67
N THR A 146 21.50 0.14 9.30
CA THR A 146 22.45 1.15 8.84
C THR A 146 21.98 2.57 9.17
N ASN A 147 22.90 3.39 9.67
CA ASN A 147 22.67 4.83 9.84
C ASN A 147 23.27 5.65 8.68
N HIS A 148 23.93 5.00 7.71
CA HIS A 148 24.63 5.67 6.61
C HIS A 148 23.64 6.09 5.49
N PRO A 149 23.52 7.38 5.16
CA PRO A 149 22.55 7.87 4.17
C PRO A 149 22.67 7.24 2.77
N LYS A 150 23.89 6.93 2.32
CA LYS A 150 24.12 6.24 1.02
C LYS A 150 23.64 4.78 0.98
N GLN A 151 23.50 4.11 2.13
CA GLN A 151 23.08 2.70 2.18
C GLN A 151 21.56 2.54 2.30
N ARG A 152 20.85 3.55 2.83
CA ARG A 152 19.38 3.51 2.96
C ARG A 152 18.65 3.26 1.63
N PRO A 153 19.01 3.91 0.51
CA PRO A 153 18.34 3.66 -0.78
C PRO A 153 18.56 2.22 -1.30
N ILE A 154 19.65 1.56 -0.92
CA ILE A 154 19.95 0.19 -1.35
C ILE A 154 18.88 -0.78 -0.82
N PHE A 155 18.42 -0.58 0.42
CA PHE A 155 17.30 -1.35 0.98
C PHE A 155 16.05 -1.20 0.10
N SER A 156 15.69 0.04 -0.25
CA SER A 156 14.51 0.32 -1.08
C SER A 156 14.58 -0.33 -2.46
N ILE A 157 15.78 -0.44 -3.05
CA ILE A 157 15.98 -1.12 -4.35
C ILE A 157 15.69 -2.62 -4.23
N PHE A 158 16.28 -3.29 -3.23
CA PHE A 158 16.03 -4.72 -3.00
C PHE A 158 14.55 -4.97 -2.69
N ASP A 159 13.99 -4.16 -1.79
CA ASP A 159 12.59 -4.26 -1.37
C ASP A 159 11.63 -4.08 -2.56
N ALA A 160 11.82 -3.05 -3.38
CA ALA A 160 10.99 -2.83 -4.57
C ALA A 160 11.10 -3.99 -5.57
N THR A 161 12.31 -4.52 -5.76
CA THR A 161 12.57 -5.63 -6.70
C THR A 161 11.88 -6.91 -6.25
N TYR A 162 12.05 -7.29 -4.98
CA TYR A 162 11.45 -8.52 -4.45
C TYR A 162 9.92 -8.43 -4.39
N ASN A 163 9.36 -7.30 -3.98
CA ASN A 163 7.91 -7.13 -3.93
C ASN A 163 7.29 -7.10 -5.33
N THR A 164 7.93 -6.46 -6.31
CA THR A 164 7.49 -6.54 -7.72
C THR A 164 7.47 -8.00 -8.19
N GLY A 165 8.52 -8.77 -7.85
CA GLY A 165 8.58 -10.20 -8.12
C GLY A 165 7.45 -11.00 -7.47
N ILE A 166 7.09 -10.73 -6.21
CA ILE A 166 5.96 -11.41 -5.54
C ILE A 166 4.63 -11.07 -6.22
N PHE A 167 4.32 -9.80 -6.44
CA PHE A 167 2.99 -9.45 -6.94
C PHE A 167 2.80 -9.89 -8.40
N VAL A 168 3.82 -9.74 -9.24
CA VAL A 168 3.75 -10.16 -10.64
C VAL A 168 3.89 -11.67 -10.75
N GLY A 169 4.92 -12.26 -10.14
CA GLY A 169 5.18 -13.69 -10.17
C GLY A 169 4.10 -14.50 -9.44
N GLY A 170 3.59 -13.98 -8.32
CA GLY A 170 2.46 -14.54 -7.59
C GLY A 170 1.17 -14.52 -8.43
N GLN A 171 0.88 -13.43 -9.14
CA GLN A 171 -0.27 -13.39 -10.04
C GLN A 171 -0.14 -14.40 -11.18
N ILE A 172 1.04 -14.55 -11.78
CA ILE A 172 1.32 -15.59 -12.79
C ILE A 172 1.15 -16.98 -12.17
N PHE A 173 1.68 -17.21 -10.98
CA PHE A 173 1.58 -18.49 -10.30
C PHE A 173 0.12 -18.87 -10.00
N VAL A 174 -0.70 -17.93 -9.53
CA VAL A 174 -2.13 -18.18 -9.31
C VAL A 174 -2.85 -18.41 -10.65
N ALA A 175 -2.68 -17.49 -11.60
CA ALA A 175 -3.46 -17.47 -12.83
C ALA A 175 -3.10 -18.58 -13.83
N SER A 176 -1.82 -18.90 -13.98
CA SER A 176 -1.32 -19.82 -15.00
C SER A 176 -0.93 -21.19 -14.45
N TYR A 177 -0.84 -21.38 -13.13
CA TYR A 177 -0.51 -22.69 -12.55
C TYR A 177 -1.60 -23.19 -11.62
N LEU A 178 -1.96 -22.44 -10.58
CA LEU A 178 -2.90 -22.93 -9.57
C LEU A 178 -4.33 -23.05 -10.10
N VAL A 179 -4.82 -22.05 -10.82
CA VAL A 179 -6.18 -22.07 -11.41
C VAL A 179 -6.31 -23.18 -12.45
N GLU A 180 -5.32 -23.33 -13.34
CA GLU A 180 -5.31 -24.39 -14.36
C GLU A 180 -5.25 -25.80 -13.73
N LYS A 181 -4.47 -25.97 -12.66
CA LYS A 181 -4.31 -27.24 -11.96
C LYS A 181 -5.55 -27.65 -11.15
N HIS A 182 -6.19 -26.71 -10.47
CA HIS A 182 -7.27 -26.98 -9.50
C HIS A 182 -8.68 -26.67 -9.99
N GLY A 183 -8.82 -26.06 -11.18
CA GLY A 183 -10.11 -25.81 -11.82
C GLY A 183 -10.85 -24.56 -11.34
N GLY A 184 -10.18 -23.62 -10.66
CA GLY A 184 -10.78 -22.35 -10.21
C GLY A 184 -10.73 -22.12 -8.69
N PHE A 185 -11.44 -21.10 -8.22
CA PHE A 185 -11.37 -20.64 -6.83
C PHE A 185 -12.34 -21.36 -5.88
N ASP A 186 -13.15 -22.30 -6.37
CA ASP A 186 -14.04 -23.13 -5.52
C ASP A 186 -13.34 -24.34 -4.92
N ASN A 187 -12.11 -24.63 -5.36
CA ASN A 187 -11.36 -25.77 -4.89
C ASN A 187 -10.47 -25.40 -3.69
N LEU A 188 -10.71 -26.02 -2.54
CA LEU A 188 -9.91 -25.82 -1.32
C LEU A 188 -8.42 -26.13 -1.53
N ALA A 189 -8.09 -27.10 -2.38
CA ALA A 189 -6.72 -27.50 -2.65
C ALA A 189 -5.87 -26.36 -3.25
N LEU A 190 -6.51 -25.46 -4.03
CA LEU A 190 -5.86 -24.26 -4.56
C LEU A 190 -5.31 -23.40 -3.44
N PHE A 191 -6.15 -23.09 -2.44
CA PHE A 191 -5.76 -22.24 -1.33
C PHE A 191 -4.77 -22.93 -0.39
N GLN A 192 -4.92 -24.23 -0.16
CA GLN A 192 -3.97 -25.01 0.63
C GLN A 192 -2.58 -24.97 0.01
N GLU A 193 -2.47 -25.18 -1.30
CA GLU A 193 -1.20 -25.14 -2.02
C GLU A 193 -0.60 -23.72 -2.03
N LEU A 194 -1.40 -22.69 -2.31
CA LEU A 194 -0.96 -21.29 -2.26
C LEU A 194 -0.41 -20.92 -0.88
N ASN A 195 -1.16 -21.25 0.17
CA ASN A 195 -0.80 -20.94 1.55
C ASN A 195 0.43 -21.73 2.01
N LEU A 196 0.57 -22.99 1.58
CA LEU A 196 1.76 -23.80 1.89
C LEU A 196 3.02 -23.17 1.30
N TYR A 197 3.01 -22.78 0.02
CA TYR A 197 4.15 -22.08 -0.58
C TYR A 197 4.42 -20.73 0.09
N ALA A 198 3.37 -19.96 0.39
CA ALA A 198 3.51 -18.69 1.10
C ALA A 198 4.19 -18.88 2.46
N VAL A 199 3.78 -19.89 3.24
CA VAL A 199 4.36 -20.20 4.56
C VAL A 199 5.82 -20.64 4.45
N ILE A 200 6.14 -21.55 3.52
CA ILE A 200 7.50 -22.08 3.35
C ILE A 200 8.45 -20.95 2.92
N LEU A 201 8.09 -20.21 1.87
CA LEU A 201 8.92 -19.13 1.33
C LEU A 201 9.07 -17.98 2.35
N SER A 202 7.98 -17.61 3.02
CA SER A 202 8.01 -16.58 4.06
C SER A 202 8.87 -17.00 5.26
N GLY A 203 8.80 -18.27 5.67
CA GLY A 203 9.70 -18.84 6.68
C GLY A 203 11.16 -18.73 6.30
N ILE A 204 11.54 -19.12 5.08
CA ILE A 204 12.91 -19.01 4.58
C ILE A 204 13.36 -17.53 4.57
N PHE A 205 12.53 -16.63 4.06
CA PHE A 205 12.84 -15.20 3.97
C PHE A 205 13.00 -14.55 5.34
N THR A 206 12.13 -14.87 6.31
CA THR A 206 12.28 -14.38 7.68
C THR A 206 13.53 -14.95 8.34
N ILE A 207 13.88 -16.22 8.14
CA ILE A 207 15.14 -16.79 8.67
C ILE A 207 16.36 -16.03 8.09
N LEU A 208 16.38 -15.77 6.78
CA LEU A 208 17.45 -14.99 6.15
C LEU A 208 17.53 -13.57 6.72
N ALA A 209 16.40 -12.92 6.97
CA ALA A 209 16.36 -11.60 7.59
C ALA A 209 16.85 -11.61 9.06
N VAL A 210 16.51 -12.67 9.84
CA VAL A 210 17.02 -12.87 11.20
C VAL A 210 18.55 -12.98 11.20
N ILE A 211 19.11 -13.76 10.27
CA ILE A 211 20.56 -13.94 10.13
C ILE A 211 21.22 -12.61 9.73
N ALA A 212 20.60 -11.87 8.80
CA ALA A 212 21.11 -10.60 8.31
C ALA A 212 21.27 -9.55 9.43
N ILE A 213 20.27 -9.45 10.32
CA ILE A 213 20.25 -8.46 11.41
C ILE A 213 20.97 -8.94 12.68
N ALA A 214 21.31 -10.23 12.81
CA ALA A 214 21.83 -10.82 14.04
C ALA A 214 23.06 -10.11 14.64
N SER A 215 23.93 -9.56 13.78
CA SER A 215 25.11 -8.83 14.24
C SER A 215 24.83 -7.39 14.65
N LYS A 216 23.71 -6.80 14.20
CA LYS A 216 23.35 -5.39 14.36
C LYS A 216 22.22 -5.15 15.36
N ASP A 217 21.41 -6.17 15.69
CA ASP A 217 20.33 -6.06 16.69
C ASP A 217 20.89 -6.07 18.13
N ARG A 218 21.60 -4.99 18.50
CA ARG A 218 22.27 -4.79 19.80
C ARG A 218 21.99 -3.38 20.34
N LYS A 219 22.09 -3.22 21.66
CA LYS A 219 21.84 -1.95 22.36
C LYS A 219 22.67 -0.78 21.84
N GLU A 220 23.88 -1.03 21.34
CA GLU A 220 24.79 -0.05 20.74
C GLU A 220 24.23 0.66 19.49
N PHE A 221 23.32 0.01 18.76
CA PHE A 221 22.73 0.53 17.52
C PHE A 221 21.31 1.05 17.72
N PHE A 222 20.78 0.96 18.94
CA PHE A 222 19.50 1.59 19.27
C PHE A 222 19.78 3.07 19.48
N GLY A 223 19.13 3.94 18.69
CA GLY A 223 19.30 5.39 18.81
C GLY A 223 19.03 5.86 20.25
N LEU A 224 19.65 6.98 20.64
CA LEU A 224 19.36 7.65 21.90
C LEU A 224 17.84 7.83 22.02
N ALA A 225 17.24 7.12 22.97
CA ALA A 225 15.83 7.23 23.28
C ALA A 225 15.60 8.53 24.07
N ASP A 226 15.77 9.68 23.44
CA ASP A 226 15.46 11.02 23.96
C ASP A 226 15.26 11.94 22.75
N GLN A 227 14.13 12.60 22.48
CA GLN A 227 13.02 13.03 23.33
C GLN A 227 11.69 12.64 22.69
N ASN A 228 10.91 11.81 23.36
CA ASN A 228 9.49 11.71 23.07
C ASN A 228 8.83 13.03 23.47
N MET A 229 8.68 13.97 22.53
CA MET A 229 7.48 14.80 22.56
C MET A 229 6.32 13.80 22.55
N LYS A 230 5.69 13.60 23.72
CA LYS A 230 4.46 12.82 23.84
C LYS A 230 3.38 13.56 23.06
N VAL A 231 3.35 13.36 21.74
CA VAL A 231 2.30 13.88 20.88
C VAL A 231 1.02 13.19 21.34
N LYS A 232 0.08 13.95 21.87
CA LYS A 232 -1.23 13.41 22.25
C LYS A 232 -2.08 13.34 20.98
N PHE A 233 -3.01 12.39 20.91
CA PHE A 233 -4.00 12.32 19.82
C PHE A 233 -4.74 13.66 19.57
N LYS A 234 -4.87 14.49 20.62
CA LYS A 234 -5.46 15.84 20.54
C LYS A 234 -4.64 16.84 19.71
N ASP A 235 -3.33 16.62 19.54
CA ASP A 235 -2.44 17.51 18.79
C ASP A 235 -2.58 17.32 17.27
N TYR A 236 -3.13 16.18 16.83
CA TYR A 236 -3.35 15.85 15.42
C TYR A 236 -4.53 16.61 14.80
N TRP A 237 -5.62 16.81 15.57
CA TRP A 237 -6.85 17.40 15.06
C TRP A 237 -6.69 18.87 14.60
N PRO A 238 -6.01 19.76 15.35
CA PRO A 238 -5.76 21.12 14.91
C PRO A 238 -4.94 21.19 13.62
N ILE A 239 -3.97 20.29 13.43
CA ILE A 239 -3.16 20.23 12.21
C ILE A 239 -4.03 19.86 11.03
N LEU A 240 -4.78 18.75 11.14
CA LEU A 240 -5.69 18.33 10.07
C LEU A 240 -6.73 19.40 9.75
N LYS A 241 -7.28 20.11 10.74
CA LYS A 241 -8.31 21.14 10.54
C LYS A 241 -7.77 22.44 9.94
N ASN A 242 -6.56 22.86 10.32
CA ASN A 242 -6.04 24.19 9.98
C ASN A 242 -5.01 24.18 8.83
N ASN A 243 -4.58 23.01 8.37
CA ASN A 243 -3.66 22.85 7.25
C ASN A 243 -4.42 22.42 5.98
N ARG A 244 -4.84 23.41 5.18
CA ARG A 244 -5.61 23.17 3.95
C ARG A 244 -4.82 22.36 2.89
N PRO A 245 -3.52 22.61 2.65
CA PRO A 245 -2.70 21.72 1.82
C PRO A 245 -2.73 20.26 2.27
N MET A 246 -2.63 20.00 3.58
CA MET A 246 -2.73 18.65 4.14
C MET A 246 -4.08 18.00 3.82
N GLN A 247 -5.18 18.70 4.05
CA GLN A 247 -6.53 18.18 3.75
C GLN A 247 -6.66 17.78 2.28
N MET A 248 -6.22 18.65 1.37
CA MET A 248 -6.35 18.40 -0.06
C MET A 248 -5.44 17.25 -0.53
N LEU A 249 -4.20 17.18 -0.01
CA LEU A 249 -3.29 16.08 -0.32
C LEU A 249 -3.83 14.74 0.20
N VAL A 250 -4.38 14.72 1.42
CA VAL A 250 -4.99 13.53 2.01
C VAL A 250 -6.17 13.06 1.15
N VAL A 251 -7.07 13.96 0.74
CA VAL A 251 -8.19 13.60 -0.15
C VAL A 251 -7.66 13.02 -1.47
N ALA A 252 -6.78 13.73 -2.16
CA ALA A 252 -6.26 13.33 -3.47
C ALA A 252 -5.55 11.96 -3.44
N ALA A 253 -4.61 11.79 -2.52
CA ALA A 253 -3.83 10.57 -2.44
C ALA A 253 -4.65 9.37 -1.95
N SER A 254 -5.58 9.59 -1.01
CA SER A 254 -6.43 8.52 -0.49
C SER A 254 -7.43 8.04 -1.54
N THR A 255 -7.98 8.94 -2.38
CA THR A 255 -8.85 8.55 -3.49
C THR A 255 -8.08 7.80 -4.56
N ASP A 256 -6.87 8.25 -4.93
CA ASP A 256 -6.00 7.56 -5.88
C ASP A 256 -5.65 6.14 -5.39
N LYS A 257 -5.32 6.00 -4.10
CA LYS A 257 -5.01 4.69 -3.52
C LYS A 257 -6.23 3.79 -3.42
N LEU A 258 -7.41 4.33 -3.13
CA LEU A 258 -8.67 3.59 -3.17
C LEU A 258 -8.90 2.99 -4.57
N ALA A 259 -8.72 3.79 -5.62
CA ALA A 259 -8.82 3.33 -7.00
C ALA A 259 -7.84 2.18 -7.29
N MET A 260 -6.56 2.34 -6.95
CA MET A 260 -5.54 1.30 -7.12
C MET A 260 -5.81 0.03 -6.32
N THR A 261 -6.37 0.16 -5.12
CA THR A 261 -6.68 -0.99 -4.25
C THR A 261 -7.88 -1.76 -4.82
N LEU A 262 -8.86 -1.05 -5.37
CA LEU A 262 -10.06 -1.64 -5.93
C LEU A 262 -9.78 -2.39 -7.25
N THR A 263 -8.99 -1.81 -8.17
CA THR A 263 -8.63 -2.48 -9.43
C THR A 263 -7.76 -3.72 -9.24
N ARG A 264 -7.02 -3.80 -8.13
CA ARG A 264 -6.16 -4.94 -7.79
C ARG A 264 -6.85 -5.98 -6.91
N GLN A 265 -8.13 -5.80 -6.59
CA GLN A 265 -8.85 -6.79 -5.79
C GLN A 265 -9.13 -8.05 -6.60
N PRO A 266 -8.83 -9.28 -6.10
CA PRO A 266 -8.97 -10.50 -6.89
C PRO A 266 -10.32 -10.68 -7.58
N ALA A 267 -11.43 -10.29 -6.92
CA ALA A 267 -12.76 -10.36 -7.54
C ALA A 267 -12.88 -9.51 -8.82
N VAL A 268 -12.35 -8.29 -8.80
CA VAL A 268 -12.34 -7.41 -9.98
C VAL A 268 -11.43 -7.99 -11.07
N VAL A 269 -10.30 -8.58 -10.68
CA VAL A 269 -9.38 -9.25 -11.62
C VAL A 269 -10.04 -10.46 -12.29
N VAL A 270 -10.78 -11.29 -11.54
CA VAL A 270 -11.54 -12.43 -12.08
C VAL A 270 -12.62 -11.95 -13.04
N MET A 271 -13.37 -10.91 -12.67
CA MET A 271 -14.40 -10.35 -13.54
C MET A 271 -13.86 -9.82 -14.87
N VAL A 272 -12.67 -9.19 -14.86
CA VAL A 272 -12.03 -8.66 -16.08
C VAL A 272 -11.42 -9.78 -16.91
N PHE A 273 -10.59 -10.63 -16.32
CA PHE A 273 -9.80 -11.60 -17.08
C PHE A 273 -10.48 -12.95 -17.22
N GLY A 274 -11.07 -13.47 -16.14
CA GLY A 274 -11.77 -14.75 -16.14
C GLY A 274 -13.09 -14.70 -16.90
N ILE A 275 -13.92 -13.68 -16.64
CA ILE A 275 -15.28 -13.62 -17.18
C ILE A 275 -15.35 -12.79 -18.47
N MET A 276 -14.88 -11.54 -18.44
CA MET A 276 -15.02 -10.64 -19.58
C MET A 276 -14.12 -11.00 -20.77
N PHE A 277 -12.91 -11.52 -20.51
CA PHE A 277 -12.00 -12.01 -21.55
C PHE A 277 -11.99 -13.53 -21.72
N ALA A 278 -12.69 -14.29 -20.87
CA ALA A 278 -12.71 -15.76 -20.88
C ALA A 278 -11.31 -16.41 -20.78
N ASP A 279 -10.31 -15.70 -20.23
CA ASP A 279 -8.93 -16.16 -20.07
C ASP A 279 -8.30 -15.54 -18.82
N TYR A 280 -8.45 -16.22 -17.67
CA TYR A 280 -7.86 -15.77 -16.42
C TYR A 280 -6.32 -15.77 -16.44
N SER A 281 -5.70 -16.67 -17.21
CA SER A 281 -4.24 -16.78 -17.33
C SER A 281 -3.63 -15.49 -17.90
N MET A 282 -4.41 -14.78 -18.72
CA MET A 282 -4.07 -13.46 -19.27
C MET A 282 -3.76 -12.43 -18.17
N SER A 283 -4.38 -12.53 -16.98
CA SER A 283 -4.13 -11.60 -15.87
C SER A 283 -2.66 -11.61 -15.42
N GLY A 284 -2.03 -12.79 -15.39
CA GLY A 284 -0.61 -12.97 -15.05
C GLY A 284 0.30 -12.39 -16.13
N THR A 285 0.04 -12.73 -17.39
CA THR A 285 0.84 -12.28 -18.52
C THR A 285 0.73 -10.77 -18.75
N VAL A 286 -0.46 -10.18 -18.62
CA VAL A 286 -0.66 -8.73 -18.69
C VAL A 286 0.03 -8.03 -17.52
N SER A 287 -0.02 -8.59 -16.32
CA SER A 287 0.73 -8.06 -15.17
C SER A 287 2.23 -8.01 -15.46
N LEU A 288 2.78 -9.01 -16.13
CA LEU A 288 4.19 -9.03 -16.55
C LEU A 288 4.50 -8.00 -17.63
N ILE A 289 3.69 -7.95 -18.69
CA ILE A 289 3.87 -7.02 -19.83
C ILE A 289 3.83 -5.58 -19.34
N THR A 290 2.95 -5.25 -18.40
CA THR A 290 2.76 -3.88 -17.90
C THR A 290 3.88 -3.37 -16.99
N VAL A 291 4.74 -4.24 -16.42
CA VAL A 291 5.85 -3.80 -15.53
C VAL A 291 6.76 -2.81 -16.24
N ALA A 292 7.25 -3.14 -17.44
CA ALA A 292 8.20 -2.30 -18.16
C ALA A 292 7.60 -0.94 -18.54
N PRO A 293 6.40 -0.86 -19.16
CA PRO A 293 5.70 0.42 -19.38
C PRO A 293 5.46 1.22 -18.10
N ILE A 294 5.01 0.59 -17.01
CA ILE A 294 4.76 1.28 -15.73
C ILE A 294 6.03 1.95 -15.22
N LEU A 295 7.17 1.24 -15.26
CA LEU A 295 8.46 1.79 -14.87
C LEU A 295 8.87 2.93 -15.79
N LEU A 296 8.76 2.77 -17.12
CA LEU A 296 9.09 3.82 -18.09
C LEU A 296 8.28 5.10 -17.85
N PHE A 297 6.96 4.98 -17.69
CA PHE A 297 6.09 6.13 -17.41
C PHE A 297 6.35 6.75 -16.05
N THR A 298 6.65 5.94 -15.03
CA THR A 298 7.01 6.42 -13.70
C THR A 298 8.32 7.23 -13.75
N PHE A 299 9.38 6.70 -14.38
CA PHE A 299 10.66 7.41 -14.52
C PHE A 299 10.53 8.69 -15.35
N TYR A 300 9.80 8.62 -16.47
CA TYR A 300 9.49 9.79 -17.29
C TYR A 300 8.75 10.87 -16.47
N GLY A 301 7.72 10.46 -15.74
CA GLY A 301 6.90 11.33 -14.92
C GLY A 301 7.67 11.98 -13.77
N VAL A 302 8.53 11.23 -13.08
CA VAL A 302 9.38 11.75 -12.00
C VAL A 302 10.40 12.75 -12.54
N ASN A 303 11.02 12.46 -13.68
CA ASN A 303 11.95 13.40 -14.34
C ASN A 303 11.24 14.68 -14.78
N LYS A 304 10.00 14.57 -15.25
CA LYS A 304 9.16 15.73 -15.58
C LYS A 304 8.78 16.52 -14.33
N ALA A 305 8.43 15.85 -13.23
CA ALA A 305 8.09 16.47 -11.94
C ALA A 305 9.21 17.36 -11.39
N ARG A 306 10.47 16.96 -11.58
CA ARG A 306 11.64 17.80 -11.20
C ARG A 306 11.71 19.13 -11.96
N LYS A 307 11.09 19.24 -13.14
CA LYS A 307 11.14 20.44 -14.01
C LYS A 307 9.91 21.32 -13.88
N ILE A 308 8.73 20.72 -13.74
CA ILE A 308 7.44 21.44 -13.75
C ILE A 308 6.78 21.52 -12.38
N GLY A 309 7.37 20.89 -11.36
CA GLY A 309 6.80 20.82 -10.03
C GLY A 309 6.04 19.55 -9.69
N LEU A 310 5.99 19.24 -8.40
CA LEU A 310 5.27 18.07 -7.88
C LEU A 310 3.76 18.19 -8.11
N LYS A 311 3.16 19.35 -7.78
CA LYS A 311 1.72 19.61 -7.99
C LYS A 311 1.32 19.42 -9.45
N ARG A 312 2.07 20.03 -10.39
CA ARG A 312 1.73 19.97 -11.82
C ARG A 312 1.93 18.57 -12.40
N ALA A 313 2.98 17.86 -11.98
CA ALA A 313 3.21 16.49 -12.41
C ALA A 313 2.15 15.53 -11.87
N PHE A 314 1.70 15.70 -10.62
CA PHE A 314 0.60 14.95 -10.05
C PHE A 314 -0.69 15.16 -10.87
N VAL A 315 -1.07 16.41 -11.13
CA VAL A 315 -2.27 16.75 -11.93
C VAL A 315 -2.15 16.21 -13.36
N PHE A 316 -0.98 16.31 -13.99
CA PHE A 316 -0.72 15.77 -15.33
C PHE A 316 -0.85 14.24 -15.38
N GLY A 317 -0.27 13.52 -14.41
CA GLY A 317 -0.39 12.08 -14.30
C GLY A 317 -1.83 11.64 -14.07
N THR A 318 -2.55 12.33 -13.19
CA THR A 318 -3.96 12.07 -12.89
C THR A 318 -4.84 12.24 -14.13
N TRP A 319 -4.64 13.32 -14.91
CA TRP A 319 -5.38 13.54 -16.15
C TRP A 319 -5.12 12.46 -17.20
N LEU A 320 -3.85 12.05 -17.39
CA LEU A 320 -3.52 11.00 -18.34
C LEU A 320 -4.08 9.64 -17.93
N SER A 321 -4.03 9.33 -16.63
CA SER A 321 -4.63 8.12 -16.08
C SER A 321 -6.14 8.10 -16.31
N LEU A 322 -6.81 9.21 -16.00
CA LEU A 322 -8.25 9.40 -16.22
C LEU A 322 -8.62 9.26 -17.70
N ALA A 323 -7.94 9.98 -18.58
CA ALA A 323 -8.22 9.94 -20.02
C ALA A 323 -8.02 8.54 -20.58
N SER A 324 -6.93 7.87 -20.18
CA SER A 324 -6.61 6.52 -20.64
C SER A 324 -7.66 5.50 -20.22
N PHE A 325 -8.10 5.50 -18.96
CA PHE A 325 -9.13 4.58 -18.47
C PHE A 325 -10.52 4.95 -18.98
N ALA A 326 -10.83 6.23 -19.21
CA ALA A 326 -12.09 6.65 -19.82
C ALA A 326 -12.21 6.15 -21.27
N VAL A 327 -11.14 6.31 -22.06
CA VAL A 327 -11.09 5.76 -23.43
C VAL A 327 -11.17 4.24 -23.39
N LEU A 328 -10.47 3.59 -22.45
CA LEU A 328 -10.51 2.13 -22.31
C LEU A 328 -11.90 1.62 -21.92
N ALA A 329 -12.61 2.31 -21.02
CA ALA A 329 -13.97 1.95 -20.62
C ALA A 329 -14.95 2.05 -21.80
N VAL A 330 -14.89 3.13 -22.58
CA VAL A 330 -15.73 3.29 -23.79
C VAL A 330 -15.36 2.25 -24.85
N PHE A 331 -14.07 2.00 -25.05
CA PHE A 331 -13.58 0.99 -25.97
C PHE A 331 -14.12 -0.41 -25.63
N LEU A 332 -14.03 -0.82 -24.36
CA LEU A 332 -14.52 -2.13 -23.90
C LEU A 332 -16.05 -2.28 -23.95
N LEU A 333 -16.81 -1.18 -23.93
CA LEU A 333 -18.27 -1.21 -24.14
C LEU A 333 -18.67 -1.36 -25.61
N MET A 334 -17.78 -1.01 -26.54
CA MET A 334 -18.07 -0.99 -27.99
C MET A 334 -17.61 -2.25 -28.73
N ILE A 335 -16.74 -3.07 -28.12
CA ILE A 335 -16.20 -4.27 -28.74
C ILE A 335 -16.75 -5.53 -28.11
N ASP A 336 -16.70 -6.64 -28.86
CA ASP A 336 -16.80 -7.96 -28.26
C ASP A 336 -15.50 -8.25 -27.49
N THR A 337 -15.61 -8.34 -26.16
CA THR A 337 -14.48 -8.47 -25.25
C THR A 337 -13.74 -9.80 -25.42
N THR A 338 -14.40 -10.82 -25.98
CA THR A 338 -13.76 -12.13 -26.29
C THR A 338 -12.73 -12.05 -27.41
N THR A 339 -12.73 -10.96 -28.19
CA THR A 339 -11.72 -10.71 -29.23
C THR A 339 -10.36 -10.27 -28.66
N ILE A 340 -10.31 -9.91 -27.37
CA ILE A 340 -9.06 -9.59 -26.68
C ILE A 340 -8.45 -10.90 -26.20
N SER A 341 -7.47 -11.39 -26.95
CA SER A 341 -6.69 -12.57 -26.59
C SER A 341 -5.21 -12.33 -26.82
N LEU A 342 -4.37 -12.96 -26.00
CA LEU A 342 -2.92 -12.99 -26.19
C LEU A 342 -2.45 -14.11 -27.14
N THR A 343 -3.31 -15.07 -27.48
CA THR A 343 -2.96 -16.15 -28.43
C THR A 343 -3.03 -15.66 -29.88
N SER A 344 -4.00 -14.78 -30.18
CA SER A 344 -4.12 -14.07 -31.45
C SER A 344 -4.09 -12.59 -31.18
N ILE A 345 -2.89 -11.99 -31.22
CA ILE A 345 -2.70 -10.56 -30.95
C ILE A 345 -3.32 -9.74 -32.08
N GLY A 346 -4.61 -9.43 -31.93
CA GLY A 346 -5.34 -8.50 -32.78
C GLY A 346 -5.08 -7.04 -32.39
N ILE A 347 -5.54 -6.13 -33.25
CA ILE A 347 -5.49 -4.68 -32.99
C ILE A 347 -6.17 -4.34 -31.65
N ASN A 348 -7.26 -5.03 -31.31
CA ASN A 348 -7.99 -4.80 -30.05
C ASN A 348 -7.14 -5.10 -28.82
N THR A 349 -6.38 -6.20 -28.82
CA THR A 349 -5.44 -6.56 -27.75
C THR A 349 -4.34 -5.52 -27.61
N ILE A 350 -3.79 -5.04 -28.73
CA ILE A 350 -2.73 -4.01 -28.72
C ILE A 350 -3.26 -2.69 -28.13
N ILE A 351 -4.46 -2.25 -28.55
CA ILE A 351 -5.11 -1.05 -28.01
C ILE A 351 -5.33 -1.19 -26.50
N PHE A 352 -5.87 -2.33 -26.05
CA PHE A 352 -6.06 -2.63 -24.64
C PHE A 352 -4.74 -2.55 -23.87
N LEU A 353 -3.69 -3.22 -24.33
CA LEU A 353 -2.40 -3.24 -23.65
C LEU A 353 -1.77 -1.85 -23.56
N ILE A 354 -1.84 -1.05 -24.63
CA ILE A 354 -1.28 0.31 -24.64
C ILE A 354 -2.04 1.20 -23.66
N LEU A 355 -3.37 1.25 -23.76
CA LEU A 355 -4.19 2.09 -22.87
C LEU A 355 -4.07 1.62 -21.42
N TYR A 356 -4.19 0.33 -21.15
CA TYR A 356 -4.06 -0.21 -19.80
C TYR A 356 -2.68 0.11 -19.20
N SER A 357 -1.61 0.00 -19.99
CA SER A 357 -0.24 0.36 -19.57
C SER A 357 -0.08 1.85 -19.26
N ILE A 358 -0.67 2.74 -20.08
CA ILE A 358 -0.63 4.18 -19.87
C ILE A 358 -1.34 4.53 -18.56
N GLY A 359 -2.58 4.05 -18.36
CA GLY A 359 -3.33 4.36 -17.15
C GLY A 359 -2.69 3.79 -15.88
N MET A 360 -2.22 2.54 -15.90
CA MET A 360 -1.48 1.96 -14.77
C MET A 360 -0.12 2.66 -14.52
N GLY A 361 0.57 3.08 -15.58
CA GLY A 361 1.85 3.77 -15.46
C GLY A 361 1.73 5.17 -14.86
N PHE A 362 0.77 5.97 -15.30
CA PHE A 362 0.55 7.31 -14.77
C PHE A 362 -0.12 7.33 -13.40
N SER A 363 -0.92 6.31 -13.05
CA SER A 363 -1.40 6.15 -11.66
C SER A 363 -0.30 5.70 -10.69
N SER A 364 0.66 4.88 -11.14
CA SER A 364 1.88 4.60 -10.37
C SER A 364 2.69 5.88 -10.12
N LEU A 365 2.78 6.77 -11.11
CA LEU A 365 3.43 8.08 -10.96
C LEU A 365 2.78 8.93 -9.85
N THR A 366 1.44 9.04 -9.81
CA THR A 366 0.76 9.85 -8.80
C THR A 366 1.05 9.32 -7.40
N GLY A 367 1.01 8.00 -7.20
CA GLY A 367 1.37 7.36 -5.93
C GLY A 367 2.80 7.65 -5.46
N ASN A 368 3.77 7.67 -6.37
CA ASN A 368 5.18 7.95 -6.03
C ASN A 368 5.44 9.43 -5.64
N ILE A 369 4.69 10.36 -6.22
CA ILE A 369 4.84 11.81 -5.96
C ILE A 369 4.22 12.22 -4.61
N VAL A 370 3.31 11.42 -4.04
CA VAL A 370 2.67 11.74 -2.75
C VAL A 370 3.68 11.83 -1.61
N ILE A 371 4.67 10.92 -1.55
CA ILE A 371 5.68 10.91 -0.46
C ILE A 371 6.42 12.24 -0.35
N PRO A 372 7.04 12.79 -1.41
CA PRO A 372 7.69 14.10 -1.32
C PRO A 372 6.69 15.24 -1.09
N MET A 373 5.44 15.15 -1.57
CA MET A 373 4.42 16.17 -1.25
C MET A 373 4.04 16.20 0.24
N ILE A 374 4.12 15.06 0.96
CA ILE A 374 3.93 15.05 2.42
C ILE A 374 5.04 15.85 3.10
N ALA A 375 6.27 15.80 2.57
CA ALA A 375 7.37 16.62 3.08
C ALA A 375 7.12 18.12 2.84
N ASP A 376 6.64 18.50 1.64
CA ASP A 376 6.25 19.88 1.34
C ASP A 376 5.19 20.43 2.31
N VAL A 377 4.17 19.62 2.61
CA VAL A 377 3.12 19.98 3.57
C VAL A 377 3.66 20.12 4.99
N SER A 378 4.64 19.28 5.37
CA SER A 378 5.33 19.39 6.66
C SER A 378 6.15 20.69 6.77
N ASP A 379 6.86 21.06 5.70
CA ASP A 379 7.60 22.32 5.65
C ASP A 379 6.64 23.51 5.69
N TYR A 380 5.49 23.43 5.01
CA TYR A 380 4.45 24.45 5.09
C TYR A 380 3.86 24.61 6.50
N GLU A 381 3.66 23.53 7.25
CA GLU A 381 3.24 23.64 8.66
C GLU A 381 4.30 24.30 9.52
N THR A 382 5.57 23.96 9.28
CA THR A 382 6.71 24.58 9.98
C THR A 382 6.75 26.08 9.67
N TYR A 383 6.54 26.46 8.41
CA TYR A 383 6.39 27.86 7.98
C TYR A 383 5.25 28.60 8.69
N LYS A 384 4.10 27.93 8.91
CA LYS A 384 2.91 28.53 9.50
C LYS A 384 2.96 28.62 11.02
N THR A 385 3.47 27.58 11.68
CA THR A 385 3.37 27.41 13.14
C THR A 385 4.70 27.52 13.86
N GLY A 386 5.82 27.51 13.13
CA GLY A 386 7.17 27.37 13.68
C GLY A 386 7.46 25.99 14.26
N ARG A 387 6.49 25.06 14.28
CA ARG A 387 6.66 23.74 14.85
C ARG A 387 7.10 22.75 13.78
N TYR A 388 8.28 22.18 13.97
CA TYR A 388 8.77 21.11 13.11
C TYR A 388 8.17 19.76 13.54
N VAL A 389 7.11 19.31 12.85
CA VAL A 389 6.36 18.09 13.18
C VAL A 389 6.19 17.11 12.00
N PRO A 390 7.28 16.76 11.26
CA PRO A 390 7.19 15.90 10.07
C PRO A 390 6.65 14.49 10.38
N GLY A 391 6.99 13.91 11.52
CA GLY A 391 6.49 12.60 11.93
C GLY A 391 4.97 12.59 12.17
N MET A 392 4.43 13.69 12.70
CA MET A 392 3.00 13.84 12.91
C MET A 392 2.26 13.88 11.57
N MET A 393 2.81 14.60 10.58
CA MET A 393 2.26 14.68 9.23
C MET A 393 2.18 13.32 8.55
N GLY A 394 3.29 12.56 8.55
CA GLY A 394 3.32 11.22 7.97
C GLY A 394 2.33 10.26 8.63
N THR A 395 2.15 10.37 9.96
CA THR A 395 1.21 9.54 10.71
C THR A 395 -0.25 9.87 10.38
N ILE A 396 -0.63 11.16 10.32
CA ILE A 396 -1.99 11.59 9.91
C ILE A 396 -2.29 11.07 8.51
N PHE A 397 -1.36 11.29 7.58
CA PHE A 397 -1.52 10.89 6.21
C PHE A 397 -1.73 9.39 6.11
N SER A 398 -0.84 8.58 6.69
CA SER A 398 -0.92 7.12 6.64
C SER A 398 -2.20 6.59 7.30
N PHE A 399 -2.68 7.23 8.37
CA PHE A 399 -3.90 6.81 9.05
C PHE A 399 -5.13 7.00 8.16
N VAL A 400 -5.31 8.19 7.59
CA VAL A 400 -6.47 8.48 6.70
C VAL A 400 -6.37 7.64 5.42
N ASP A 401 -5.18 7.53 4.85
CA ASP A 401 -4.92 6.72 3.66
C ASP A 401 -5.30 5.25 3.86
N LYS A 402 -4.90 4.64 4.99
CA LYS A 402 -5.31 3.27 5.35
C LYS A 402 -6.82 3.16 5.54
N MET A 403 -7.45 4.11 6.23
CA MET A 403 -8.90 4.10 6.45
C MET A 403 -9.67 4.15 5.13
N VAL A 404 -9.34 5.07 4.23
CA VAL A 404 -10.05 5.22 2.96
C VAL A 404 -9.80 4.02 2.06
N SER A 405 -8.53 3.60 1.88
CA SER A 405 -8.20 2.44 1.03
C SER A 405 -8.73 1.11 1.60
N SER A 406 -9.03 1.02 2.90
CA SER A 406 -9.68 -0.14 3.51
C SER A 406 -11.13 -0.35 3.06
N LEU A 407 -11.76 0.67 2.46
CA LEU A 407 -13.14 0.57 1.97
C LEU A 407 -13.26 -0.22 0.66
N ALA A 408 -12.16 -0.48 -0.06
CA ALA A 408 -12.20 -1.18 -1.35
C ALA A 408 -12.90 -2.55 -1.28
N PRO A 409 -12.57 -3.48 -0.36
CA PRO A 409 -13.29 -4.75 -0.22
C PRO A 409 -14.79 -4.60 0.04
N ALA A 410 -15.19 -3.67 0.91
CA ALA A 410 -16.58 -3.33 1.17
C ALA A 410 -17.30 -2.85 -0.10
N ILE A 411 -16.72 -1.89 -0.82
CA ILE A 411 -17.29 -1.38 -2.08
C ILE A 411 -17.48 -2.52 -3.08
N VAL A 412 -16.47 -3.37 -3.28
CA VAL A 412 -16.56 -4.52 -4.18
C VAL A 412 -17.69 -5.47 -3.76
N GLY A 413 -17.77 -5.85 -2.48
CA GLY A 413 -18.79 -6.77 -1.98
C GLY A 413 -20.22 -6.22 -2.08
N PHE A 414 -20.44 -4.95 -1.73
CA PHE A 414 -21.75 -4.32 -1.85
C PHE A 414 -22.22 -4.21 -3.30
N LEU A 415 -21.32 -3.80 -4.20
CA LEU A 415 -21.61 -3.69 -5.62
C LEU A 415 -21.95 -5.06 -6.23
N LEU A 416 -21.23 -6.12 -5.86
CA LEU A 416 -21.52 -7.48 -6.32
C LEU A 416 -22.86 -8.01 -5.78
N ALA A 417 -23.16 -7.76 -4.51
CA ALA A 417 -24.43 -8.15 -3.92
C ALA A 417 -25.64 -7.48 -4.60
N MET A 418 -25.46 -6.30 -5.20
CA MET A 418 -26.52 -5.61 -5.96
C MET A 418 -26.85 -6.29 -7.29
N ILE A 419 -25.88 -6.95 -7.93
CA ILE A 419 -26.09 -7.67 -9.20
C ILE A 419 -26.39 -9.17 -9.02
N GLY A 420 -26.63 -9.61 -7.78
CA GLY A 420 -27.07 -10.98 -7.46
C GLY A 420 -26.02 -11.87 -6.80
N PHE A 421 -24.74 -11.46 -6.76
CA PHE A 421 -23.65 -12.19 -6.12
C PHE A 421 -23.66 -11.96 -4.60
N ARG A 422 -24.66 -12.52 -3.91
CA ARG A 422 -24.85 -12.37 -2.46
C ARG A 422 -24.14 -13.44 -1.65
N ASN A 423 -24.15 -14.67 -2.15
CA ASN A 423 -23.60 -15.82 -1.43
C ASN A 423 -22.13 -16.04 -1.80
N GLU A 424 -21.81 -15.93 -3.08
CA GLU A 424 -20.49 -16.22 -3.63
C GLU A 424 -20.00 -15.10 -4.54
N PHE A 425 -18.68 -14.91 -4.59
CA PHE A 425 -18.05 -14.00 -5.55
C PHE A 425 -18.13 -14.58 -6.97
N PRO A 426 -18.09 -13.73 -8.02
CA PRO A 426 -18.03 -14.20 -9.40
C PRO A 426 -16.84 -15.13 -9.63
N GLN A 427 -17.10 -16.29 -10.22
CA GLN A 427 -16.13 -17.31 -10.58
C GLN A 427 -15.64 -17.14 -12.02
N ILE A 428 -14.61 -17.90 -12.40
CA ILE A 428 -13.96 -17.76 -13.70
C ILE A 428 -14.86 -18.28 -14.84
N ASP A 429 -15.71 -19.26 -14.56
CA ASP A 429 -16.61 -19.92 -15.49
C ASP A 429 -18.03 -19.32 -15.53
N ASP A 430 -18.29 -18.30 -14.72
CA ASP A 430 -19.57 -17.59 -14.72
C ASP A 430 -19.84 -16.94 -16.08
N PRO A 431 -21.10 -16.99 -16.58
CA PRO A 431 -21.44 -16.38 -17.85
C PRO A 431 -21.38 -14.84 -17.75
N LEU A 432 -20.86 -14.21 -18.81
CA LEU A 432 -20.86 -12.75 -18.93
C LEU A 432 -22.28 -12.21 -19.16
N THR A 433 -22.96 -11.85 -18.07
CA THR A 433 -24.27 -11.17 -18.14
C THR A 433 -24.10 -9.66 -18.32
N THR A 434 -25.12 -8.97 -18.87
CA THR A 434 -25.08 -7.51 -19.03
C THR A 434 -24.86 -6.76 -17.70
N PRO A 435 -25.53 -7.10 -16.58
CA PRO A 435 -25.26 -6.46 -15.29
C PRO A 435 -23.82 -6.68 -14.81
N LEU A 436 -23.27 -7.88 -15.05
CA LEU A 436 -21.90 -8.20 -14.67
C LEU A 436 -20.89 -7.41 -15.49
N LEU A 437 -21.06 -7.31 -16.81
CA LEU A 437 -20.22 -6.48 -17.68
C LEU A 437 -20.18 -5.01 -17.23
N PHE A 438 -21.34 -4.39 -17.01
CA PHE A 438 -21.42 -3.01 -16.53
C PHE A 438 -20.76 -2.85 -15.16
N MET A 439 -20.94 -3.81 -14.25
CA MET A 439 -20.31 -3.77 -12.93
C MET A 439 -18.79 -3.93 -13.01
N THR A 440 -18.29 -4.80 -13.89
CA THR A 440 -16.85 -4.97 -14.16
C THR A 440 -16.24 -3.66 -14.65
N ILE A 441 -16.87 -3.00 -15.62
CA ILE A 441 -16.38 -1.74 -16.17
C ILE A 441 -16.47 -0.60 -15.15
N LEU A 442 -17.55 -0.56 -14.37
CA LEU A 442 -17.72 0.39 -13.28
C LEU A 442 -16.61 0.22 -12.22
N MET A 443 -16.33 -0.99 -11.76
CA MET A 443 -15.29 -1.25 -10.77
C MET A 443 -13.89 -0.98 -11.33
N MET A 444 -13.58 -1.56 -12.49
CA MET A 444 -12.23 -1.53 -13.05
C MET A 444 -11.84 -0.14 -13.59
N PHE A 445 -12.80 0.62 -14.13
CA PHE A 445 -12.50 1.91 -14.78
C PHE A 445 -13.34 3.05 -14.21
N GLY A 446 -14.64 2.85 -13.97
CA GLY A 446 -15.55 3.90 -13.51
C GLY A 446 -15.19 4.49 -12.14
N ILE A 447 -14.96 3.66 -11.12
CA ILE A 447 -14.59 4.10 -9.77
C ILE A 447 -13.21 4.77 -9.78
N PRO A 448 -12.17 4.23 -10.45
CA PRO A 448 -10.92 4.97 -10.66
C PRO A 448 -11.10 6.34 -11.31
N ILE A 449 -11.95 6.45 -12.35
CA ILE A 449 -12.24 7.74 -12.98
C ILE A 449 -12.87 8.72 -11.97
N ILE A 450 -13.87 8.28 -11.20
CA ILE A 450 -14.50 9.11 -10.16
C ILE A 450 -13.47 9.53 -9.11
N ALA A 451 -12.63 8.60 -8.65
CA ALA A 451 -11.57 8.87 -7.67
C ALA A 451 -10.56 9.90 -8.19
N TRP A 452 -10.13 9.79 -9.45
CA TRP A 452 -9.22 10.76 -10.07
C TRP A 452 -9.89 12.11 -10.31
N ILE A 453 -11.19 12.16 -10.61
CA ILE A 453 -11.94 13.43 -10.66
C ILE A 453 -11.92 14.11 -9.29
N LEU A 454 -12.20 13.37 -8.20
CA LEU A 454 -12.13 13.90 -6.84
C LEU A 454 -10.72 14.37 -6.48
N SER A 455 -9.70 13.63 -6.90
CA SER A 455 -8.29 13.98 -6.75
C SER A 455 -7.94 15.28 -7.46
N LEU A 456 -8.37 15.46 -8.72
CA LEU A 456 -8.19 16.69 -9.48
C LEU A 456 -8.93 17.88 -8.84
N ILE A 457 -10.14 17.67 -8.32
CA ILE A 457 -10.91 18.70 -7.60
C ILE A 457 -10.14 19.13 -6.34
N ALA A 458 -9.63 18.19 -5.54
CA ALA A 458 -8.84 18.50 -4.36
C ALA A 458 -7.56 19.27 -4.73
N MET A 459 -6.88 18.87 -5.81
CA MET A 459 -5.66 19.53 -6.28
C MET A 459 -5.89 20.94 -6.83
N LYS A 460 -7.12 21.29 -7.23
CA LYS A 460 -7.49 22.68 -7.55
C LYS A 460 -7.38 23.61 -6.35
N PHE A 461 -7.72 23.10 -5.15
CA PHE A 461 -7.65 23.84 -3.89
C PHE A 461 -6.33 23.66 -3.14
N TYR A 462 -5.41 22.83 -3.65
CA TYR A 462 -4.08 22.65 -3.12
C TYR A 462 -3.19 23.86 -3.44
N GLN A 463 -2.67 24.54 -2.42
CA GLN A 463 -2.00 25.84 -2.57
C GLN A 463 -0.48 25.75 -2.78
N LEU A 464 0.13 24.59 -2.54
CA LEU A 464 1.59 24.43 -2.65
C LEU A 464 1.97 24.12 -4.09
N ASP A 465 2.20 25.18 -4.87
CA ASP A 465 2.90 25.09 -6.14
C ASP A 465 4.39 25.42 -5.96
N ASP A 466 5.17 25.31 -7.03
CA ASP A 466 6.64 25.45 -6.97
C ASP A 466 7.06 26.81 -6.43
N LYS A 467 6.38 27.87 -6.85
CA LYS A 467 6.63 29.24 -6.39
C LYS A 467 6.33 29.38 -4.90
N LYS A 468 5.22 28.79 -4.44
CA LYS A 468 4.87 28.82 -3.02
C LYS A 468 5.87 28.01 -2.19
N MET A 469 6.38 26.90 -2.72
CA MET A 469 7.40 26.11 -2.04
C MET A 469 8.75 26.82 -1.97
N GLU A 470 9.15 27.56 -3.00
CA GLU A 470 10.32 28.44 -2.94
C GLU A 470 10.19 29.48 -1.81
N GLU A 471 9.05 30.18 -1.72
CA GLU A 471 8.78 31.15 -0.64
C GLU A 471 8.83 30.51 0.76
N VAL A 472 8.29 29.29 0.89
CA VAL A 472 8.31 28.52 2.14
C VAL A 472 9.75 28.22 2.56
N GLN A 473 10.58 27.74 1.62
CA GLN A 473 11.97 27.40 1.90
C GLN A 473 12.82 28.64 2.24
N ASP A 474 12.64 29.74 1.50
CA ASP A 474 13.36 31.00 1.75
C ASP A 474 13.07 31.52 3.17
N LYS A 475 11.80 31.51 3.59
CA LYS A 475 11.43 31.95 4.93
C LYS A 475 11.95 31.01 6.03
N ILE A 476 11.94 29.70 5.80
CA ILE A 476 12.52 28.73 6.74
C ILE A 476 14.04 28.95 6.86
N ALA A 477 14.73 29.24 5.76
CA ALA A 477 16.16 29.56 5.77
C ALA A 477 16.45 30.84 6.58
N LEU A 478 15.69 31.90 6.35
CA LEU A 478 15.79 33.16 7.11
C LEU A 478 15.54 32.97 8.61
N VAL A 479 14.54 32.17 8.99
CA VAL A 479 14.26 31.87 10.40
C VAL A 479 15.42 31.08 11.02
N LYS A 480 16.00 30.11 10.30
CA LYS A 480 17.16 29.37 10.79
C LYS A 480 18.37 30.29 10.98
N GLU A 481 18.62 31.18 10.05
CA GLU A 481 19.72 32.16 10.12
C GLU A 481 19.60 33.05 11.36
N LYS A 482 18.40 33.63 11.61
CA LYS A 482 18.14 34.44 12.81
C LYS A 482 18.29 33.69 14.13
N VAL A 483 17.87 32.42 14.18
CA VAL A 483 18.09 31.56 15.36
C VAL A 483 19.59 31.29 15.55
N PHE A 484 20.36 31.10 14.47
CA PHE A 484 21.81 30.90 14.53
C PHE A 484 22.55 32.16 14.97
N GLU A 485 22.05 33.34 14.63
CA GLU A 485 22.59 34.65 15.05
C GLU A 485 22.21 35.03 16.49
N GLY A 486 21.41 34.21 17.18
CA GLY A 486 21.06 34.42 18.59
C GLY A 486 19.90 35.39 18.83
N GLU A 487 19.19 35.80 17.78
CA GLU A 487 17.98 36.62 17.92
C GLU A 487 16.80 35.73 18.35
N MET A 488 16.10 36.09 19.43
CA MET A 488 14.87 35.40 19.82
C MET A 488 13.82 35.57 18.72
N VAL A 489 13.54 34.48 18.00
CA VAL A 489 12.46 34.44 17.01
C VAL A 489 11.13 34.48 17.75
N GLU A 490 10.49 35.65 17.75
CA GLU A 490 9.08 35.78 18.07
C GLU A 490 8.30 34.88 17.10
N SER A 491 7.68 33.82 17.65
CA SER A 491 6.82 32.93 16.87
C SER A 491 5.79 33.77 16.11
N ALA A 492 5.66 33.50 14.80
CA ALA A 492 4.83 34.28 13.87
C ALA A 492 3.47 34.69 14.48
N PRO A 493 3.01 35.94 14.26
CA PRO A 493 1.80 36.44 14.90
C PRO A 493 0.61 35.56 14.54
N ARG A 494 -0.08 35.04 15.56
CA ARG A 494 -1.42 34.47 15.44
C ARG A 494 -2.35 35.55 14.88
N LYS A 495 -2.46 35.68 13.56
CA LYS A 495 -3.62 36.33 12.95
C LYS A 495 -4.82 35.41 13.16
N LEU A 496 -5.41 35.51 14.35
CA LEU A 496 -6.82 35.25 14.56
C LEU A 496 -7.57 36.36 13.81
N GLU A 497 -7.83 36.18 12.52
CA GLU A 497 -8.90 36.91 11.85
C GLU A 497 -10.24 36.36 12.38
N LYS A 498 -10.62 36.85 13.56
CA LYS A 498 -12.01 37.19 13.83
C LYS A 498 -12.15 38.64 13.42
N ASP A 499 -12.76 38.90 12.27
CA ASP A 499 -13.66 40.05 12.11
C ASP A 499 -14.45 39.93 10.81
N LYS A 500 -15.77 39.88 11.00
CA LYS A 500 -16.92 39.94 10.07
C LYS A 500 -17.35 38.66 9.36
#